data_AF-A0A7D7R361-F1
#
_entry.id   AF-A0A7D7R361-F1
#
_cell.length_a   1.000
_cell.length_b   1.000
_cell.length_c   1.000
_cell.angle_alpha   90.00
_cell.angle_beta   90.00
_cell.angle_gamma   90.00
#
_symmetry.space_group_name_H-M   'P 1'
#
loop_
_entity.id
_entity.type
_entity.pdbx_description
1 polymer ?
#
loop_
_entity_poly.entity_id
_entity_poly.type
_entity_poly.pdbx_seq_one_letter_code
_entity_poly.pdbx_strand_id
1 'polypeptide(L)'
;MFFASSAKPIDDNLRNFVDEIEAQSPSLSVLTARQFRYSLRQTPVELNIKEPRQFNVLEEFIIRAAIEFQPPPTEDELASVLGLDSVFIKTTTATLRSLQTLSPTSPLTVTPEGRSFYEKGSVPQPPYPIQINAITDPLSDKITFQSESLNETVINLPDLADFITIDNTIADIASLPLEKIQKSIQASGLSLHFPEEGKIVTSCKVLASTQKIWRKISLFVIFDALEDKLSIQIRNGKQILESASNWLEVLYTEGKISLQALCKLSTEAINFEREAILKQKNNEIEARLENIRKKALETATKASDEKVLGEAVQLRDGQISQVFSEVLNSAKSQVIIYSPWVNQAVVNEKFLSLLQKLANRGVWILIGHGIAWQQEDEDKPIPPEVEKKLRAIKTPDGLPSIQVFWLGDSHVKEVVVDKEIHLCGSHNWLSYRGDYLPRGESVYKVTIPHQVQEAYEFLANRFQTHAQNLWQNVLENRDYKLAVETLCVWGALGMEDIALKEIQQNNWLELLPVWLNVALQGLKSKNIQADSGIFKTALSLLNQVSLEEVFIELLQQGWRKIIGAIAINHPETALNLLTDEVWEQFLRLNIVQESDSRNDFILYRP
;
A
#
# COMPACT_ATOMS: atom_id res chain seq x y z
N MET A 1 4.23 -20.58 -36.38
CA MET A 1 2.75 -20.50 -36.34
C MET A 1 2.41 -19.11 -35.86
N PHE A 2 1.66 -18.33 -36.64
CA PHE A 2 1.13 -17.05 -36.16
C PHE A 2 0.02 -17.37 -35.15
N PHE A 3 0.26 -17.12 -33.86
CA PHE A 3 -0.81 -17.11 -32.88
C PHE A 3 -1.67 -15.89 -33.15
N ALA A 4 -2.83 -16.09 -33.76
CA ALA A 4 -3.88 -15.08 -33.75
C ALA A 4 -4.20 -14.75 -32.29
N SER A 5 -4.38 -13.47 -31.96
CA SER A 5 -4.90 -13.03 -30.66
C SER A 5 -6.11 -13.91 -30.31
N SER A 6 -5.94 -14.82 -29.35
CA SER A 6 -7.06 -15.59 -28.85
C SER A 6 -7.92 -14.61 -28.08
N ALA A 7 -9.19 -14.46 -28.46
CA ALA A 7 -10.10 -13.60 -27.72
C ALA A 7 -10.02 -13.92 -26.22
N LYS A 8 -9.71 -12.90 -25.40
CA LYS A 8 -9.60 -13.02 -23.94
C LYS A 8 -10.83 -13.78 -23.41
N PRO A 9 -10.66 -14.82 -22.56
CA PRO A 9 -11.78 -15.60 -22.02
C PRO A 9 -12.57 -14.74 -21.01
N ILE A 10 -13.52 -13.96 -21.54
CA ILE A 10 -14.38 -13.02 -20.81
C ILE A 10 -15.84 -13.43 -21.02
N ASP A 11 -16.53 -13.74 -19.93
CA ASP A 11 -17.98 -13.99 -19.96
C ASP A 11 -18.71 -12.70 -20.41
N ASP A 12 -19.67 -12.83 -21.33
CA ASP A 12 -20.32 -11.69 -22.00
C ASP A 12 -20.91 -10.66 -21.02
N ASN A 13 -21.45 -11.13 -19.90
CA ASN A 13 -22.08 -10.29 -18.89
C ASN A 13 -21.09 -9.57 -17.95
N LEU A 14 -19.79 -9.80 -18.11
CA LEU A 14 -18.72 -9.10 -17.40
C LEU A 14 -18.01 -8.05 -18.24
N ARG A 15 -18.31 -7.93 -19.55
CA ARG A 15 -17.61 -6.99 -20.44
C ARG A 15 -17.65 -5.54 -19.94
N ASN A 16 -18.82 -5.05 -19.53
CA ASN A 16 -18.92 -3.69 -18.99
C ASN A 16 -18.01 -3.47 -17.76
N PHE A 17 -17.84 -4.49 -16.90
CA PHE A 17 -16.93 -4.40 -15.76
C PHE A 17 -15.47 -4.43 -16.19
N VAL A 18 -15.14 -5.21 -17.23
CA VAL A 18 -13.79 -5.20 -17.81
C VAL A 18 -13.47 -3.82 -18.35
N ASP A 19 -14.36 -3.22 -19.13
CA ASP A 19 -14.19 -1.88 -19.68
C ASP A 19 -14.03 -0.83 -18.54
N GLU A 20 -14.84 -0.94 -17.47
CA GLU A 20 -14.71 -0.08 -16.28
C GLU A 20 -13.35 -0.25 -15.56
N ILE A 21 -12.72 -1.43 -15.60
CA ILE A 21 -11.41 -1.69 -14.98
C ILE A 21 -10.28 -1.16 -15.85
N GLU A 22 -10.27 -1.50 -17.14
CA GLU A 22 -9.23 -1.07 -18.08
C GLU A 22 -9.27 0.46 -18.30
N ALA A 23 -10.43 1.12 -18.13
CA ALA A 23 -10.54 2.57 -18.17
C ALA A 23 -9.91 3.29 -16.96
N GLN A 24 -9.63 2.60 -15.85
CA GLN A 24 -9.02 3.23 -14.66
C GLN A 24 -7.57 3.62 -14.89
N SER A 25 -6.84 2.81 -15.66
CA SER A 25 -5.45 3.07 -16.03
C SER A 25 -5.12 2.38 -17.34
N PRO A 26 -4.42 3.06 -18.27
CA PRO A 26 -3.92 2.44 -19.50
C PRO A 26 -2.92 1.31 -19.24
N SER A 27 -2.42 1.15 -18.01
CA SER A 27 -1.55 0.04 -17.61
C SER A 27 -2.29 -1.26 -17.28
N LEU A 28 -3.60 -1.19 -17.01
CA LEU A 28 -4.38 -2.34 -16.58
C LEU A 28 -4.99 -3.06 -17.77
N SER A 29 -4.82 -4.38 -17.80
CA SER A 29 -5.43 -5.26 -18.79
C SER A 29 -6.08 -6.44 -18.09
N VAL A 30 -7.38 -6.64 -18.30
CA VAL A 30 -8.06 -7.84 -17.80
C VAL A 30 -7.77 -8.98 -18.76
N LEU A 31 -7.08 -10.01 -18.29
CA LEU A 31 -6.73 -11.18 -19.10
C LEU A 31 -7.87 -12.21 -19.16
N THR A 32 -8.67 -12.30 -18.10
CA THR A 32 -9.88 -13.14 -18.06
C THR A 32 -10.90 -12.58 -17.08
N ALA A 33 -12.18 -12.82 -17.35
CA ALA A 33 -13.26 -12.55 -16.42
C ALA A 33 -14.31 -13.65 -16.52
N ARG A 34 -14.56 -14.38 -15.43
CA ARG A 34 -15.49 -15.53 -15.40
C ARG A 34 -16.41 -15.50 -14.20
N GLN A 35 -17.58 -16.08 -14.35
CA GLN A 35 -18.55 -16.23 -13.27
C GLN A 35 -18.61 -17.65 -12.74
N PHE A 36 -18.70 -17.74 -11.43
CA PHE A 36 -18.87 -18.99 -10.70
C PHE A 36 -20.06 -18.89 -9.76
N ARG A 37 -20.53 -20.06 -9.34
CA ARG A 37 -21.33 -20.18 -8.13
C ARG A 37 -20.47 -20.73 -6.99
N TYR A 38 -20.83 -20.37 -5.77
CA TYR A 38 -20.32 -21.00 -4.57
C TYR A 38 -21.47 -21.15 -3.57
N SER A 39 -21.35 -22.07 -2.61
CA SER A 39 -22.40 -22.34 -1.64
C SER A 39 -22.11 -21.70 -0.29
N LEU A 40 -23.04 -20.87 0.18
CA LEU A 40 -23.18 -20.51 1.60
C LEU A 40 -23.85 -21.67 2.33
N ARG A 41 -23.58 -21.78 3.63
CA ARG A 41 -24.24 -22.75 4.51
C ARG A 41 -25.20 -22.03 5.45
N GLN A 42 -26.47 -22.40 5.39
CA GLN A 42 -27.50 -21.89 6.28
C GLN A 42 -27.91 -22.97 7.27
N THR A 43 -27.75 -22.70 8.56
CA THR A 43 -28.12 -23.61 9.64
C THR A 43 -29.15 -22.94 10.55
N PRO A 44 -30.40 -23.44 10.61
CA PRO A 44 -31.39 -22.95 11.55
C PRO A 44 -30.98 -23.27 12.99
N VAL A 45 -30.99 -22.27 13.85
CA VAL A 45 -30.63 -22.38 15.27
C VAL A 45 -31.67 -21.75 16.18
N GLU A 46 -31.76 -22.27 17.39
CA GLU A 46 -32.52 -21.71 18.50
C GLU A 46 -31.58 -21.18 19.57
N LEU A 47 -31.76 -19.90 19.91
CA LEU A 47 -31.03 -19.22 20.97
C LEU A 47 -31.93 -19.11 22.20
N ASN A 48 -31.41 -19.46 23.38
CA ASN A 48 -32.09 -19.13 24.63
C ASN A 48 -31.55 -17.81 25.16
N ILE A 49 -32.42 -16.81 25.28
CA ILE A 49 -32.07 -15.47 25.74
C ILE A 49 -32.57 -15.29 27.17
N LYS A 50 -31.67 -14.83 28.04
CA LYS A 50 -31.98 -14.37 29.38
C LYS A 50 -31.84 -12.86 29.42
N GLU A 51 -32.89 -12.14 29.77
CA GLU A 51 -32.83 -10.69 29.95
C GLU A 51 -33.73 -10.26 31.12
N PRO A 52 -33.46 -9.11 31.76
CA PRO A 52 -34.37 -8.56 32.75
C PRO A 52 -35.63 -8.03 32.06
N ARG A 53 -36.78 -8.14 32.75
CA ARG A 53 -38.01 -7.45 32.35
C ARG A 53 -38.34 -6.34 33.31
N GLN A 54 -39.04 -5.32 32.83
CA GLN A 54 -39.62 -4.30 33.69
C GLN A 54 -40.67 -4.93 34.62
N PHE A 55 -40.85 -4.34 35.80
CA PHE A 55 -42.02 -4.65 36.62
C PHE A 55 -43.29 -4.35 35.84
N ASN A 56 -44.30 -5.21 36.00
CA ASN A 56 -45.63 -4.78 35.61
C ASN A 56 -46.17 -3.80 36.64
N VAL A 57 -47.20 -3.03 36.26
CA VAL A 57 -47.79 -1.96 37.09
C VAL A 57 -48.17 -2.48 38.48
N LEU A 58 -48.77 -3.66 38.57
CA LEU A 58 -49.23 -4.22 39.85
C LEU A 58 -48.07 -4.65 40.75
N GLU A 59 -47.03 -5.25 40.18
CA GLU A 59 -45.81 -5.61 40.90
C GLU A 59 -45.11 -4.38 41.49
N GLU A 60 -44.99 -3.32 40.68
CA GLU A 60 -44.38 -2.06 41.11
C GLU A 60 -45.18 -1.43 42.26
N PHE A 61 -46.51 -1.37 42.14
CA PHE A 61 -47.37 -0.86 43.21
C PHE A 61 -47.27 -1.66 44.49
N ILE A 62 -47.23 -3.00 44.41
CA ILE A 62 -47.10 -3.87 45.58
C ILE A 62 -45.77 -3.64 46.30
N ILE A 63 -44.67 -3.57 45.55
CA ILE A 63 -43.33 -3.34 46.12
C ILE A 63 -43.26 -1.95 46.74
N ARG A 64 -43.78 -0.93 46.05
CA ARG A 64 -43.83 0.44 46.55
C ARG A 64 -44.67 0.54 47.83
N ALA A 65 -45.84 -0.10 47.87
CA ALA A 65 -46.68 -0.17 49.06
C ALA A 65 -45.96 -0.84 50.24
N ALA A 66 -45.22 -1.91 49.98
CA ALA A 66 -44.41 -2.60 50.99
C ALA A 66 -43.21 -1.77 51.49
N ILE A 67 -42.78 -0.75 50.74
CA ILE A 67 -41.69 0.18 51.13
C ILE A 67 -42.25 1.42 51.85
N GLU A 68 -43.34 2.00 51.37
CA GLU A 68 -43.82 3.33 51.77
C GLU A 68 -44.83 3.30 52.93
N PHE A 69 -45.66 2.27 53.05
CA PHE A 69 -46.64 2.20 54.14
C PHE A 69 -45.99 1.78 55.47
N GLN A 70 -46.42 2.44 56.55
CA GLN A 70 -46.01 2.12 57.92
C GLN A 70 -47.26 1.98 58.82
N PRO A 71 -47.58 0.79 59.34
CA PRO A 71 -46.90 -0.49 59.10
C PRO A 71 -47.11 -1.01 57.65
N PRO A 72 -46.25 -1.92 57.16
CA PRO A 72 -46.44 -2.51 55.82
C PRO A 72 -47.80 -3.25 55.74
N PRO A 73 -48.50 -3.19 54.59
CA PRO A 73 -49.84 -3.73 54.48
C PRO A 73 -49.84 -5.26 54.35
N THR A 74 -50.95 -5.86 54.72
CA THR A 74 -51.28 -7.25 54.33
C THR A 74 -51.83 -7.31 52.91
N GLU A 75 -51.89 -8.51 52.32
CA GLU A 75 -52.45 -8.73 50.98
C GLU A 75 -53.92 -8.28 50.86
N ASP A 76 -54.73 -8.56 51.89
CA ASP A 76 -56.16 -8.24 51.90
C ASP A 76 -56.41 -6.74 52.12
N GLU A 77 -55.60 -6.07 52.95
CA GLU A 77 -55.65 -4.61 53.11
C GLU A 77 -55.27 -3.90 51.81
N LEU A 78 -54.19 -4.34 51.14
CA LEU A 78 -53.76 -3.75 49.88
C LEU A 78 -54.78 -3.98 48.77
N ALA A 79 -55.40 -5.17 48.71
CA ALA A 79 -56.50 -5.46 47.78
C ALA A 79 -57.69 -4.52 48.01
N SER A 80 -58.07 -4.30 49.27
CA SER A 80 -59.15 -3.38 49.64
C SER A 80 -58.85 -1.93 49.27
N VAL A 81 -57.61 -1.47 49.47
CA VAL A 81 -57.19 -0.08 49.14
C VAL A 81 -57.20 0.15 47.62
N LEU A 82 -56.77 -0.85 46.85
CA LEU A 82 -56.72 -0.76 45.38
C LEU A 82 -58.08 -1.05 44.71
N GLY A 83 -59.09 -1.49 45.46
CA GLY A 83 -60.39 -1.91 44.90
C GLY A 83 -60.29 -3.14 44.00
N LEU A 84 -59.29 -4.00 44.24
CA LEU A 84 -59.03 -5.21 43.47
C LEU A 84 -59.44 -6.45 44.25
N ASP A 85 -59.75 -7.54 43.54
CA ASP A 85 -59.93 -8.85 44.17
C ASP A 85 -58.60 -9.32 44.79
N SER A 86 -58.66 -9.80 46.04
CA SER A 86 -57.50 -10.31 46.79
C SER A 86 -56.72 -11.39 46.04
N VAL A 87 -57.37 -12.14 45.14
CA VAL A 87 -56.73 -13.17 44.31
C VAL A 87 -55.62 -12.58 43.42
N PHE A 88 -55.80 -11.36 42.89
CA PHE A 88 -54.78 -10.71 42.05
C PHE A 88 -53.55 -10.31 42.87
N ILE A 89 -53.76 -9.76 44.07
CA ILE A 89 -52.65 -9.39 44.98
C ILE A 89 -51.90 -10.65 45.44
N LYS A 90 -52.62 -11.71 45.82
CA LYS A 90 -52.05 -13.00 46.23
C LYS A 90 -51.23 -13.65 45.13
N THR A 91 -51.71 -13.62 43.89
CA THR A 91 -51.01 -14.22 42.74
C THR A 91 -49.73 -13.44 42.41
N THR A 92 -49.80 -12.11 42.40
CA THR A 92 -48.63 -11.25 42.13
C THR A 92 -47.60 -11.32 43.24
N THR A 93 -48.02 -11.30 44.51
CA THR A 93 -47.10 -11.45 45.66
C THR A 93 -46.47 -12.85 45.70
N ALA A 94 -47.18 -13.91 45.32
CA ALA A 94 -46.59 -15.23 45.16
C ALA A 94 -45.47 -15.25 44.10
N THR A 95 -45.67 -14.54 42.98
CA THR A 95 -44.65 -14.38 41.93
C THR A 95 -43.45 -13.57 42.42
N LEU A 96 -43.69 -12.47 43.12
CA LEU A 96 -42.61 -11.66 43.70
C LEU A 96 -41.84 -12.40 44.80
N ARG A 97 -42.48 -13.27 45.58
CA ARG A 97 -41.81 -14.13 46.56
C ARG A 97 -40.97 -15.22 45.90
N SER A 98 -41.44 -15.82 44.80
CA SER A 98 -40.65 -16.83 44.07
C SER A 98 -39.40 -16.23 43.43
N LEU A 99 -39.44 -14.94 43.08
CA LEU A 99 -38.30 -14.13 42.65
C LEU A 99 -37.46 -13.57 43.81
N GLN A 100 -37.80 -13.91 45.06
CA GLN A 100 -37.17 -13.41 46.29
C GLN A 100 -37.23 -11.89 46.45
N THR A 101 -38.16 -11.20 45.77
CA THR A 101 -38.38 -9.75 45.88
C THR A 101 -39.13 -9.37 47.17
N LEU A 102 -40.01 -10.25 47.65
CA LEU A 102 -40.76 -10.09 48.90
C LEU A 102 -40.44 -11.19 49.91
N SER A 103 -40.55 -10.87 51.19
CA SER A 103 -40.48 -11.82 52.30
C SER A 103 -41.58 -12.89 52.22
N PRO A 104 -41.31 -14.14 52.64
CA PRO A 104 -42.31 -15.22 52.63
C PRO A 104 -43.46 -15.00 53.61
N THR A 105 -43.31 -14.12 54.59
CA THR A 105 -44.30 -13.89 55.64
C THR A 105 -45.09 -12.59 55.42
N SER A 106 -46.34 -12.57 55.87
CA SER A 106 -47.13 -11.34 56.04
C SER A 106 -46.66 -10.58 57.30
N PRO A 107 -46.65 -9.24 57.34
CA PRO A 107 -47.06 -8.28 56.31
C PRO A 107 -46.06 -8.15 55.15
N LEU A 108 -46.49 -7.56 54.03
CA LEU A 108 -45.71 -7.44 52.80
C LEU A 108 -44.44 -6.61 53.05
N THR A 109 -43.29 -7.27 53.09
CA THR A 109 -41.98 -6.66 53.32
C THR A 109 -41.04 -6.98 52.18
N VAL A 110 -40.29 -5.99 51.71
CA VAL A 110 -39.34 -6.12 50.60
C VAL A 110 -38.00 -6.63 51.13
N THR A 111 -37.41 -7.61 50.44
CA THR A 111 -36.07 -8.13 50.76
C THR A 111 -34.98 -7.15 50.31
N PRO A 112 -33.72 -7.29 50.77
CA PRO A 112 -32.60 -6.53 50.22
C PRO A 112 -32.47 -6.66 48.69
N GLU A 113 -32.65 -7.87 48.16
CA GLU A 113 -32.62 -8.18 46.72
C GLU A 113 -33.77 -7.49 45.99
N GLY A 114 -34.98 -7.55 46.55
CA GLY A 114 -36.16 -6.91 45.99
C GLY A 114 -36.05 -5.39 45.94
N ARG A 115 -35.40 -4.78 46.94
CA ARG A 115 -35.10 -3.35 46.94
C ARG A 115 -34.12 -3.00 45.82
N SER A 116 -33.09 -3.82 45.61
CA SER A 116 -32.16 -3.64 44.48
C SER A 116 -32.84 -3.77 43.12
N PHE A 117 -33.75 -4.74 42.95
CA PHE A 117 -34.55 -4.88 41.73
C PHE A 117 -35.46 -3.67 41.50
N TYR A 118 -36.12 -3.19 42.55
CA TYR A 118 -36.97 -2.00 42.49
C TYR A 118 -36.19 -0.74 42.09
N GLU A 119 -35.01 -0.50 42.68
CA GLU A 119 -34.13 0.62 42.30
C GLU A 119 -33.66 0.54 40.85
N LYS A 120 -33.49 -0.68 40.31
CA LYS A 120 -33.15 -0.94 38.90
C LYS A 120 -34.36 -0.96 37.97
N GLY A 121 -35.59 -0.83 38.49
CA GLY A 121 -36.84 -0.92 37.73
C GLY A 121 -37.13 -2.29 37.08
N SER A 122 -36.38 -3.35 37.41
CA SER A 122 -36.45 -4.60 36.65
C SER A 122 -36.23 -5.86 37.48
N VAL A 123 -36.76 -6.99 37.00
CA VAL A 123 -36.65 -8.33 37.60
C VAL A 123 -36.14 -9.37 36.61
N PRO A 124 -35.53 -10.47 37.09
CA PRO A 124 -35.13 -11.57 36.22
C PRO A 124 -36.34 -12.19 35.49
N GLN A 125 -36.23 -12.34 34.17
CA GLN A 125 -37.16 -13.15 33.38
C GLN A 125 -36.57 -14.56 33.17
N PRO A 126 -37.39 -15.62 33.17
CA PRO A 126 -36.96 -16.93 32.70
C PRO A 126 -36.42 -16.85 31.26
N PRO A 127 -35.36 -17.62 30.92
CA PRO A 127 -34.87 -17.64 29.55
C PRO A 127 -35.95 -18.07 28.56
N TYR A 128 -35.97 -17.43 27.39
CA TYR A 128 -36.93 -17.73 26.33
C TYR A 128 -36.24 -17.98 24.99
N PRO A 129 -36.79 -18.86 24.13
CA PRO A 129 -36.15 -19.23 22.86
C PRO A 129 -36.46 -18.21 21.75
N ILE A 130 -35.49 -17.98 20.87
CA ILE A 130 -35.64 -17.28 19.57
C ILE A 130 -35.00 -18.12 18.48
N GLN A 131 -35.68 -18.28 17.34
CA GLN A 131 -35.16 -18.98 16.17
C GLN A 131 -34.57 -17.99 15.16
N ILE A 132 -33.36 -18.27 14.71
CA ILE A 132 -32.65 -17.50 13.68
C ILE A 132 -31.84 -18.44 12.79
N ASN A 133 -31.24 -17.90 11.73
CA ASN A 133 -30.39 -18.64 10.81
C ASN A 133 -28.93 -18.22 10.98
N ALA A 134 -28.05 -19.20 11.18
CA ALA A 134 -26.61 -19.03 11.10
C ALA A 134 -26.16 -19.22 9.65
N ILE A 135 -25.53 -18.19 9.07
CA ILE A 135 -25.00 -18.18 7.71
C ILE A 135 -23.48 -18.25 7.78
N THR A 136 -22.93 -19.26 7.15
CA THR A 136 -21.50 -19.51 7.06
C THR A 136 -21.04 -19.27 5.63
N ASP A 137 -20.15 -18.28 5.46
CA ASP A 137 -19.57 -17.90 4.18
C ASP A 137 -18.10 -18.34 4.12
N PRO A 138 -17.77 -19.37 3.32
CA PRO A 138 -16.42 -19.90 3.26
C PRO A 138 -15.44 -19.00 2.50
N LEU A 139 -15.89 -18.05 1.67
CA LEU A 139 -14.98 -17.13 0.96
C LEU A 139 -14.55 -15.96 1.83
N SER A 140 -15.41 -15.52 2.76
CA SER A 140 -15.07 -14.45 3.71
C SER A 140 -14.63 -14.95 5.08
N ASP A 141 -14.65 -16.27 5.31
CA ASP A 141 -14.38 -16.94 6.59
C ASP A 141 -15.23 -16.37 7.75
N LYS A 142 -16.50 -16.04 7.46
CA LYS A 142 -17.41 -15.38 8.41
C LYS A 142 -18.66 -16.20 8.70
N ILE A 143 -19.08 -16.10 9.97
CA ILE A 143 -20.39 -16.55 10.43
C ILE A 143 -21.22 -15.31 10.76
N THR A 144 -22.36 -15.16 10.09
CA THR A 144 -23.35 -14.13 10.37
C THR A 144 -24.66 -14.77 10.82
N PHE A 145 -25.47 -14.01 11.54
CA PHE A 145 -26.77 -14.44 12.01
C PHE A 145 -27.85 -13.50 11.49
N GLN A 146 -29.00 -14.06 11.10
CA GLN A 146 -30.13 -13.29 10.60
C GLN A 146 -31.46 -13.96 10.94
N SER A 147 -32.49 -13.16 11.17
CA SER A 147 -33.83 -13.66 11.52
C SER A 147 -34.54 -14.32 10.33
N GLU A 148 -34.37 -13.77 9.13
CA GLU A 148 -34.98 -14.29 7.91
C GLU A 148 -34.09 -15.38 7.27
N SER A 149 -34.71 -16.33 6.58
CA SER A 149 -33.96 -17.31 5.78
C SER A 149 -33.49 -16.70 4.47
N LEU A 150 -32.31 -17.11 4.02
CA LEU A 150 -31.86 -16.80 2.67
C LEU A 150 -32.72 -17.52 1.65
N ASN A 151 -33.08 -16.81 0.58
CA ASN A 151 -33.75 -17.42 -0.56
C ASN A 151 -32.81 -18.37 -1.30
N GLU A 152 -33.32 -19.58 -1.56
CA GLU A 152 -32.70 -20.51 -2.50
C GLU A 152 -32.90 -20.00 -3.92
N THR A 153 -31.79 -19.85 -4.64
CA THR A 153 -31.80 -19.47 -6.05
C THR A 153 -31.12 -20.55 -6.86
N VAL A 154 -31.75 -20.95 -7.97
CA VAL A 154 -31.12 -21.86 -8.93
C VAL A 154 -30.14 -21.05 -9.76
N ILE A 155 -28.84 -21.26 -9.51
CA ILE A 155 -27.76 -20.61 -10.27
C ILE A 155 -27.09 -21.66 -11.13
N ASN A 156 -27.25 -21.53 -12.45
CA ASN A 156 -26.63 -22.40 -13.43
C ASN A 156 -25.28 -21.82 -13.89
N LEU A 157 -24.27 -21.96 -13.04
CA LEU A 157 -22.88 -21.56 -13.29
C LEU A 157 -21.95 -22.69 -12.81
N PRO A 158 -20.69 -22.76 -13.31
CA PRO A 158 -19.69 -23.68 -12.77
C PRO A 158 -19.50 -23.47 -11.26
N ASP A 159 -19.38 -24.55 -10.50
CA ASP A 159 -19.09 -24.47 -9.07
C ASP A 159 -17.60 -24.16 -8.87
N LEU A 160 -17.30 -23.12 -8.09
CA LEU A 160 -15.91 -22.77 -7.77
C LEU A 160 -15.20 -23.92 -7.05
N ALA A 161 -15.94 -24.69 -6.23
CA ALA A 161 -15.39 -25.84 -5.50
C ALA A 161 -14.92 -26.99 -6.41
N ASP A 162 -15.31 -27.00 -7.69
CA ASP A 162 -14.80 -27.97 -8.66
C ASP A 162 -13.34 -27.69 -9.06
N PHE A 163 -12.85 -26.47 -8.81
CA PHE A 163 -11.52 -26.01 -9.23
C PHE A 163 -10.57 -25.75 -8.06
N ILE A 164 -11.11 -25.40 -6.89
CA ILE A 164 -10.33 -25.06 -5.71
C ILE A 164 -10.88 -25.79 -4.49
N THR A 165 -9.98 -26.20 -3.59
CA THR A 165 -10.41 -26.74 -2.30
C THR A 165 -10.83 -25.57 -1.42
N ILE A 166 -12.13 -25.34 -1.36
CA ILE A 166 -12.72 -24.44 -0.37
C ILE A 166 -12.77 -25.24 0.93
N ASP A 167 -11.68 -25.22 1.69
CA ASP A 167 -11.62 -25.90 2.99
C ASP A 167 -12.82 -25.48 3.83
N ASN A 168 -13.38 -26.43 4.59
CA ASN A 168 -14.39 -26.14 5.60
C ASN A 168 -13.73 -25.43 6.79
N THR A 169 -13.11 -24.28 6.55
CA THR A 169 -12.37 -23.49 7.54
C THR A 169 -13.24 -23.15 8.74
N ILE A 170 -14.54 -23.02 8.51
CA ILE A 170 -15.53 -22.74 9.53
C ILE A 170 -16.04 -24.05 10.14
N ALA A 171 -15.74 -24.24 11.43
CA ALA A 171 -16.24 -25.35 12.24
C ALA A 171 -17.78 -25.37 12.24
N ASP A 172 -18.36 -26.58 12.34
CA ASP A 172 -19.81 -26.76 12.42
C ASP A 172 -20.37 -25.91 13.57
N ILE A 173 -21.49 -25.23 13.32
CA ILE A 173 -22.18 -24.37 14.31
C ILE A 173 -22.44 -25.14 15.60
N ALA A 174 -22.75 -26.45 15.51
CA ALA A 174 -22.96 -27.31 16.67
C ALA A 174 -21.71 -27.49 17.56
N SER A 175 -20.52 -27.28 17.01
CA SER A 175 -19.23 -27.45 17.70
C SER A 175 -18.61 -26.14 18.20
N LEU A 176 -19.21 -24.99 17.87
CA LEU A 176 -18.67 -23.70 18.24
C LEU A 176 -18.89 -23.39 19.73
N PRO A 177 -17.88 -22.84 20.42
CA PRO A 177 -18.06 -22.30 21.76
C PRO A 177 -19.12 -21.19 21.79
N LEU A 178 -19.94 -21.17 22.84
CA LEU A 178 -21.00 -20.17 23.02
C LEU A 178 -20.46 -18.73 22.91
N GLU A 179 -19.26 -18.48 23.44
CA GLU A 179 -18.59 -17.17 23.37
C GLU A 179 -18.35 -16.69 21.93
N LYS A 180 -17.99 -17.61 21.02
CA LYS A 180 -17.83 -17.27 19.60
C LYS A 180 -19.18 -16.94 18.96
N ILE A 181 -20.21 -17.71 19.28
CA ILE A 181 -21.59 -17.48 18.81
C ILE A 181 -22.09 -16.11 19.28
N GLN A 182 -21.89 -15.78 20.56
CA GLN A 182 -22.26 -14.48 21.14
C GLN A 182 -21.57 -13.32 20.41
N LYS A 183 -20.25 -13.41 20.18
CA LYS A 183 -19.49 -12.39 19.43
C LYS A 183 -20.00 -12.24 17.99
N SER A 184 -20.29 -13.35 17.31
CA SER A 184 -20.83 -13.33 15.95
C SER A 184 -22.24 -12.74 15.88
N ILE A 185 -23.10 -12.98 16.88
CA ILE A 185 -24.43 -12.36 16.97
C ILE A 185 -24.31 -10.85 17.12
N GLN A 186 -23.43 -10.37 18.01
CA GLN A 186 -23.16 -8.95 18.18
C GLN A 186 -22.64 -8.31 16.89
N ALA A 187 -21.67 -8.95 16.24
CA ALA A 187 -21.12 -8.49 14.96
C ALA A 187 -22.15 -8.49 13.81
N SER A 188 -23.20 -9.32 13.91
CA SER A 188 -24.29 -9.36 12.93
C SER A 188 -25.33 -8.24 13.13
N GLY A 189 -25.17 -7.40 14.16
CA GLY A 189 -26.09 -6.30 14.45
C GLY A 189 -27.47 -6.75 14.94
N LEU A 190 -27.58 -8.00 15.41
CA LEU A 190 -28.81 -8.51 15.99
C LEU A 190 -28.92 -8.06 17.44
N SER A 191 -30.04 -7.43 17.81
CA SER A 191 -30.32 -6.94 19.18
C SER A 191 -30.66 -8.06 20.19
N LEU A 192 -29.85 -9.13 20.20
CA LEU A 192 -30.10 -10.37 20.92
C LEU A 192 -29.07 -10.67 22.04
N HIS A 193 -27.92 -9.99 22.06
CA HIS A 193 -26.87 -10.19 23.06
C HIS A 193 -26.18 -8.86 23.47
N PHE A 194 -26.63 -8.28 24.58
CA PHE A 194 -26.06 -7.10 25.25
C PHE A 194 -25.80 -7.42 26.73
N PRO A 195 -24.61 -7.96 27.06
CA PRO A 195 -24.27 -8.30 28.44
C PRO A 195 -24.38 -7.12 29.42
N GLU A 196 -24.06 -5.90 28.97
CA GLU A 196 -24.13 -4.68 29.77
C GLU A 196 -25.55 -4.33 30.20
N GLU A 197 -26.55 -4.63 29.36
CA GLU A 197 -27.98 -4.45 29.67
C GLU A 197 -28.61 -5.69 30.31
N GLY A 198 -27.81 -6.73 30.58
CA GLY A 198 -28.26 -8.00 31.14
C GLY A 198 -28.98 -8.92 30.13
N LYS A 199 -29.01 -8.58 28.84
CA LYS A 199 -29.56 -9.40 27.76
C LYS A 199 -28.51 -10.36 27.21
N ILE A 200 -28.60 -11.63 27.57
CA ILE A 200 -27.54 -12.61 27.33
C ILE A 200 -28.13 -13.85 26.65
N VAL A 201 -27.63 -14.17 25.46
CA VAL A 201 -27.73 -15.52 24.87
C VAL A 201 -27.01 -16.53 25.76
N THR A 202 -27.76 -17.47 26.33
CA THR A 202 -27.29 -18.46 27.31
C THR A 202 -27.01 -19.84 26.70
N SER A 203 -27.62 -20.15 25.55
CA SER A 203 -27.31 -21.36 24.78
C SER A 203 -27.72 -21.20 23.33
N CYS A 204 -27.11 -21.99 22.45
CA CYS A 204 -27.48 -22.12 21.03
C CYS A 204 -27.67 -23.61 20.70
N LYS A 205 -28.75 -23.94 20.00
CA LYS A 205 -29.06 -25.32 19.58
C LYS A 205 -29.38 -25.34 18.10
N VAL A 206 -28.76 -26.26 17.35
CA VAL A 206 -29.09 -26.50 15.94
C VAL A 206 -30.46 -27.20 15.85
N LEU A 207 -31.36 -26.67 15.03
CA LEU A 207 -32.73 -27.16 14.89
C LEU A 207 -32.91 -28.12 13.73
N ALA A 208 -32.18 -27.92 12.63
CA ALA A 208 -32.32 -28.68 11.41
C ALA A 208 -30.96 -28.84 10.69
N SER A 209 -30.94 -29.71 9.68
CA SER A 209 -29.75 -29.92 8.84
C SER A 209 -29.38 -28.64 8.08
N THR A 210 -28.08 -28.39 7.96
CA THR A 210 -27.52 -27.28 7.18
C THR A 210 -27.93 -27.36 5.70
N GLN A 211 -28.46 -26.26 5.18
CA GLN A 211 -28.83 -26.08 3.79
C GLN A 211 -27.71 -25.39 3.02
N LYS A 212 -27.50 -25.78 1.75
CA LYS A 212 -26.57 -25.09 0.84
C LYS A 212 -27.34 -24.05 0.03
N ILE A 213 -26.94 -22.79 0.16
CA ILE A 213 -27.53 -21.67 -0.53
C ILE A 213 -26.54 -21.16 -1.58
N TRP A 214 -26.89 -21.26 -2.85
CA TRP A 214 -25.99 -20.83 -3.93
C TRP A 214 -25.94 -19.32 -4.08
N ARG A 215 -24.73 -18.81 -4.32
CA ARG A 215 -24.46 -17.40 -4.63
C ARG A 215 -23.54 -17.30 -5.83
N LYS A 216 -23.68 -16.18 -6.54
CA LYS A 216 -22.89 -15.85 -7.71
C LYS A 216 -21.70 -14.99 -7.31
N ILE A 217 -20.56 -15.25 -7.93
CA ILE A 217 -19.34 -14.44 -7.84
C ILE A 217 -18.73 -14.27 -9.22
N SER A 218 -17.89 -13.26 -9.35
CA SER A 218 -17.10 -13.01 -10.54
C SER A 218 -15.62 -13.04 -10.18
N LEU A 219 -14.81 -13.72 -10.99
CA LEU A 219 -13.37 -13.78 -10.88
C LEU A 219 -12.75 -13.02 -12.04
N PHE A 220 -11.81 -12.13 -11.74
CA PHE A 220 -11.02 -11.39 -12.72
C PHE A 220 -9.54 -11.71 -12.53
N VAL A 221 -8.81 -11.93 -13.61
CA VAL A 221 -7.34 -11.90 -13.60
C VAL A 221 -6.90 -10.65 -14.33
N ILE A 222 -6.18 -9.79 -13.63
CA ILE A 222 -5.82 -8.45 -14.09
C ILE A 222 -4.29 -8.36 -14.12
N PHE A 223 -3.76 -7.90 -15.23
CA PHE A 223 -2.34 -7.59 -15.39
C PHE A 223 -2.13 -6.08 -15.32
N ASP A 224 -1.24 -5.65 -14.43
CA ASP A 224 -0.73 -4.29 -14.39
C ASP A 224 0.65 -4.22 -15.06
N ALA A 225 0.70 -3.55 -16.20
CA ALA A 225 1.91 -3.39 -16.98
C ALA A 225 2.91 -2.37 -16.41
N LEU A 226 2.54 -1.57 -15.40
CA LEU A 226 3.49 -0.69 -14.69
C LEU A 226 4.25 -1.46 -13.62
N GLU A 227 3.55 -2.29 -12.85
CA GLU A 227 4.13 -3.07 -11.76
C GLU A 227 4.64 -4.45 -12.21
N ASP A 228 4.38 -4.82 -13.47
CA ASP A 228 4.55 -6.18 -14.01
C ASP A 228 3.87 -7.25 -13.13
N LYS A 229 2.69 -6.90 -12.61
CA LYS A 229 1.99 -7.68 -11.59
C LYS A 229 0.74 -8.32 -12.15
N LEU A 230 0.56 -9.60 -11.86
CA LEU A 230 -0.72 -10.30 -12.07
C LEU A 230 -1.50 -10.31 -10.74
N SER A 231 -2.76 -9.90 -10.77
CA SER A 231 -3.66 -9.94 -9.61
C SER A 231 -4.92 -10.75 -9.92
N ILE A 232 -5.48 -11.38 -8.88
CA ILE A 232 -6.71 -12.17 -8.96
C ILE A 232 -7.75 -11.52 -8.05
N GLN A 233 -8.85 -11.04 -8.63
CA GLN A 233 -9.92 -10.38 -7.88
C GLN A 233 -11.20 -11.20 -7.90
N ILE A 234 -11.73 -11.49 -6.70
CA ILE A 234 -13.08 -12.01 -6.52
C ILE A 234 -14.03 -10.87 -6.19
N ARG A 235 -15.15 -10.85 -6.90
CA ARG A 235 -16.17 -9.81 -6.76
C ARG A 235 -17.56 -10.38 -6.53
N ASN A 236 -18.32 -9.68 -5.69
CA ASN A 236 -19.78 -9.77 -5.64
C ASN A 236 -20.36 -8.47 -6.21
N GLY A 237 -20.77 -8.50 -7.48
CA GLY A 237 -21.12 -7.29 -8.22
C GLY A 237 -19.91 -6.34 -8.33
N LYS A 238 -20.05 -5.09 -7.85
CA LYS A 238 -18.96 -4.09 -7.82
C LYS A 238 -18.02 -4.26 -6.62
N GLN A 239 -18.44 -4.97 -5.58
CA GLN A 239 -17.66 -5.11 -4.35
C GLN A 239 -16.56 -6.15 -4.53
N ILE A 240 -15.32 -5.76 -4.22
CA ILE A 240 -14.17 -6.67 -4.14
C ILE A 240 -14.22 -7.41 -2.79
N LEU A 241 -14.03 -8.73 -2.83
CA LEU A 241 -13.92 -9.58 -1.65
C LEU A 241 -12.44 -9.79 -1.34
N GLU A 242 -11.79 -8.80 -0.71
CA GLU A 242 -10.33 -8.76 -0.49
C GLU A 242 -9.76 -10.04 0.11
N SER A 243 -10.38 -10.58 1.17
CA SER A 243 -9.93 -11.81 1.81
C SER A 243 -9.92 -13.01 0.85
N ALA A 244 -10.93 -13.12 -0.01
CA ALA A 244 -11.04 -14.19 -0.99
C ALA A 244 -10.06 -14.00 -2.17
N SER A 245 -9.87 -12.76 -2.61
CA SER A 245 -8.88 -12.38 -3.63
C SER A 245 -7.47 -12.77 -3.18
N ASN A 246 -7.05 -12.30 -2.00
CA ASN A 246 -5.72 -12.57 -1.45
C ASN A 246 -5.49 -14.07 -1.24
N TRP A 247 -6.50 -14.79 -0.75
CA TRP A 247 -6.42 -16.25 -0.59
C TRP A 247 -6.17 -16.97 -1.92
N LEU A 248 -6.87 -16.60 -2.99
CA LEU A 248 -6.64 -17.19 -4.31
C LEU A 248 -5.28 -16.84 -4.89
N GLU A 249 -4.79 -15.62 -4.66
CA GLU A 249 -3.43 -15.24 -5.07
C GLU A 249 -2.37 -16.11 -4.39
N VAL A 250 -2.52 -16.35 -3.08
CA VAL A 250 -1.65 -17.28 -2.33
C VAL A 250 -1.72 -18.68 -2.92
N LEU A 251 -2.93 -19.22 -3.13
CA LEU A 251 -3.09 -20.56 -3.73
C LEU A 251 -2.47 -20.66 -5.13
N TYR A 252 -2.56 -19.59 -5.94
CA TYR A 252 -1.95 -19.55 -7.26
C TYR A 252 -0.42 -19.54 -7.17
N THR A 253 0.12 -18.72 -6.27
CA THR A 253 1.56 -18.57 -6.06
C THR A 253 2.19 -19.87 -5.54
N GLU A 254 1.47 -20.59 -4.68
CA GLU A 254 1.86 -21.92 -4.18
C GLU A 254 1.66 -23.06 -5.21
N GLY A 255 1.14 -22.75 -6.40
CA GLY A 255 0.88 -23.75 -7.45
C GLY A 255 -0.29 -24.71 -7.14
N LYS A 256 -1.11 -24.39 -6.14
CA LYS A 256 -2.27 -25.21 -5.74
C LYS A 256 -3.48 -25.05 -6.66
N ILE A 257 -3.52 -23.97 -7.44
CA ILE A 257 -4.54 -23.72 -8.45
C ILE A 257 -3.90 -23.37 -9.81
N SER A 258 -4.58 -23.76 -10.89
CA SER A 258 -4.15 -23.45 -12.26
C SER A 258 -5.14 -22.48 -12.92
N LEU A 259 -4.63 -21.35 -13.42
CA LEU A 259 -5.43 -20.40 -14.21
C LEU A 259 -5.90 -20.99 -15.53
N GLN A 260 -5.23 -22.01 -16.06
CA GLN A 260 -5.70 -22.72 -17.24
C GLN A 260 -6.98 -23.51 -16.93
N ALA A 261 -7.00 -24.24 -15.81
CA ALA A 261 -8.18 -24.98 -15.39
C ALA A 261 -9.32 -24.05 -14.95
N LEU A 262 -8.99 -23.06 -14.11
CA LEU A 262 -9.95 -22.14 -13.52
C LEU A 262 -10.48 -21.12 -14.55
N CYS A 263 -9.61 -20.54 -15.37
CA CYS A 263 -9.95 -19.40 -16.22
C CYS A 263 -9.86 -19.68 -17.72
N LYS A 264 -9.45 -20.90 -18.13
CA LYS A 264 -9.08 -21.20 -19.53
C LYS A 264 -7.98 -20.28 -20.05
N LEU A 265 -7.16 -19.74 -19.14
CA LEU A 265 -6.09 -18.81 -19.43
C LEU A 265 -4.75 -19.54 -19.32
N SER A 266 -4.09 -19.82 -20.46
CA SER A 266 -2.80 -20.50 -20.47
C SER A 266 -1.65 -19.53 -20.22
N THR A 267 -0.51 -20.04 -19.77
CA THR A 267 0.70 -19.23 -19.56
C THR A 267 1.15 -18.56 -20.85
N GLU A 268 1.01 -19.23 -22.00
CA GLU A 268 1.33 -18.67 -23.31
C GLU A 268 0.39 -17.50 -23.67
N ALA A 269 -0.90 -17.59 -23.36
CA ALA A 269 -1.84 -16.50 -23.58
C ALA A 269 -1.55 -15.30 -22.67
N ILE A 270 -1.17 -15.54 -21.41
CA ILE A 270 -0.70 -14.49 -20.50
C ILE A 270 0.54 -13.80 -21.09
N ASN A 271 1.55 -14.58 -21.49
CA ASN A 271 2.78 -14.04 -22.06
C ASN A 271 2.52 -13.28 -23.38
N PHE A 272 1.64 -13.78 -24.24
CA PHE A 272 1.28 -13.10 -25.49
C PHE A 272 0.61 -11.75 -25.25
N GLU A 273 -0.36 -11.68 -24.33
CA GLU A 273 -1.03 -10.40 -23.99
C GLU A 273 -0.06 -9.43 -23.33
N ARG A 274 0.86 -9.94 -22.47
CA ARG A 274 1.96 -9.15 -21.91
C ARG A 274 2.84 -8.59 -23.03
N GLU A 275 3.34 -9.43 -23.92
CA GLU A 275 4.15 -9.02 -25.09
C GLU A 275 3.43 -8.00 -25.96
N ALA A 276 2.12 -8.14 -26.17
CA ALA A 276 1.33 -7.20 -26.97
C ALA A 276 1.28 -5.80 -26.33
N ILE A 277 1.03 -5.72 -25.02
CA ILE A 277 1.04 -4.46 -24.25
C ILE A 277 2.44 -3.82 -24.27
N LEU A 278 3.49 -4.63 -24.14
CA LEU A 278 4.87 -4.17 -24.17
C LEU A 278 5.28 -3.67 -25.56
N LYS A 279 4.86 -4.37 -26.62
CA LYS A 279 5.04 -3.94 -28.00
C LYS A 279 4.33 -2.61 -28.27
N GLN A 280 3.15 -2.39 -27.70
CA GLN A 280 2.47 -1.11 -27.76
C GLN A 280 3.32 0.00 -27.12
N LYS A 281 3.88 -0.20 -25.93
CA LYS A 281 4.79 0.78 -25.29
C LYS A 281 6.04 1.07 -26.14
N ASN A 282 6.64 0.05 -26.74
CA ASN A 282 7.77 0.24 -27.67
C ASN A 282 7.34 1.03 -28.92
N ASN A 283 6.13 0.81 -29.45
CA ASN A 283 5.59 1.61 -30.55
C ASN A 283 5.34 3.07 -30.15
N GLU A 284 4.92 3.33 -28.91
CA GLU A 284 4.77 4.70 -28.38
C GLU A 284 6.12 5.44 -28.32
N ILE A 285 7.19 4.76 -27.90
CA ILE A 285 8.56 5.29 -27.92
C ILE A 285 8.97 5.65 -29.36
N GLU A 286 8.77 4.73 -30.31
CA GLU A 286 9.08 4.97 -31.73
C GLU A 286 8.24 6.13 -32.30
N ALA A 287 6.96 6.24 -31.93
CA ALA A 287 6.11 7.36 -32.33
C ALA A 287 6.62 8.71 -31.76
N ARG A 288 7.10 8.73 -30.51
CA ARG A 288 7.74 9.91 -29.90
C ARG A 288 9.01 10.31 -30.64
N LEU A 289 9.86 9.34 -30.99
CA LEU A 289 11.07 9.57 -31.79
C LEU A 289 10.74 10.11 -33.18
N GLU A 290 9.69 9.60 -33.84
CA GLU A 290 9.26 10.09 -35.14
C GLU A 290 8.73 11.53 -35.06
N ASN A 291 8.03 11.89 -33.98
CA ASN A 291 7.62 13.28 -33.74
C ASN A 291 8.82 14.22 -33.53
N ILE A 292 9.84 13.78 -32.79
CA ILE A 292 11.11 14.52 -32.63
C ILE A 292 11.80 14.68 -33.97
N ARG A 293 11.83 13.62 -34.79
CA ARG A 293 12.41 13.64 -36.14
C ARG A 293 11.72 14.66 -37.05
N LYS A 294 10.39 14.70 -37.06
CA LYS A 294 9.61 15.69 -37.83
C LYS A 294 9.96 17.11 -37.41
N LYS A 295 9.99 17.39 -36.10
CA LYS A 295 10.36 18.71 -35.58
C LYS A 295 11.79 19.10 -35.92
N ALA A 296 12.75 18.19 -35.82
CA ALA A 296 14.13 18.46 -36.22
C ALA A 296 14.24 18.83 -37.72
N LEU A 297 13.42 18.22 -38.58
CA LEU A 297 13.34 18.57 -40.00
C LEU A 297 12.69 19.95 -40.23
N GLU A 298 11.67 20.30 -39.45
CA GLU A 298 11.04 21.63 -39.46
C GLU A 298 11.99 22.73 -38.98
N THR A 299 12.79 22.48 -37.93
CA THR A 299 13.81 23.41 -37.45
C THR A 299 14.93 23.59 -38.48
N ALA A 300 15.33 22.53 -39.19
CA ALA A 300 16.33 22.62 -40.26
C ALA A 300 15.86 23.41 -41.50
N THR A 301 14.53 23.53 -41.71
CA THR A 301 13.94 24.21 -42.86
C THR A 301 13.51 25.66 -42.59
N LYS A 302 13.39 26.08 -41.32
CA LYS A 302 13.06 27.46 -40.94
C LYS A 302 14.31 28.19 -40.44
N ALA A 303 14.91 29.03 -41.28
CA ALA A 303 15.87 30.04 -40.82
C ALA A 303 15.12 31.11 -40.01
N SER A 304 15.37 31.13 -38.69
CA SER A 304 15.17 32.19 -37.69
C SER A 304 14.07 33.24 -37.92
N ASP A 305 13.11 33.33 -37.00
CA ASP A 305 12.59 34.62 -36.50
C ASP A 305 11.67 34.53 -35.25
N GLU A 306 11.36 33.34 -34.71
CA GLU A 306 10.65 33.21 -33.44
C GLU A 306 11.56 32.70 -32.31
N LYS A 307 11.31 33.21 -31.10
CA LYS A 307 11.99 32.82 -29.85
C LYS A 307 11.53 31.41 -29.45
N VAL A 308 11.97 30.39 -30.18
CA VAL A 308 11.60 28.99 -29.92
C VAL A 308 12.17 28.58 -28.56
N LEU A 309 11.32 28.07 -27.68
CA LEU A 309 11.67 27.55 -26.35
C LEU A 309 12.40 26.18 -26.49
N GLY A 310 13.58 26.17 -27.13
CA GLY A 310 14.40 24.96 -27.35
C GLY A 310 14.39 24.42 -28.78
N GLU A 311 15.26 23.45 -29.07
CA GLU A 311 15.49 22.91 -30.41
C GLU A 311 15.64 21.39 -30.41
N ALA A 312 15.46 20.76 -31.58
CA ALA A 312 15.79 19.36 -31.81
C ALA A 312 16.80 19.27 -32.97
N VAL A 313 18.03 18.87 -32.67
CA VAL A 313 19.16 18.84 -33.61
C VAL A 313 19.57 17.40 -33.88
N GLN A 314 19.59 16.99 -35.15
CA GLN A 314 20.09 15.68 -35.55
C GLN A 314 21.63 15.66 -35.54
N LEU A 315 22.20 14.65 -34.89
CA LEU A 315 23.62 14.34 -34.80
C LEU A 315 23.91 13.04 -35.55
N ARG A 316 25.07 12.97 -36.21
CA ARG A 316 25.51 11.78 -36.95
C ARG A 316 26.92 11.36 -36.59
N ASP A 317 27.13 10.04 -36.57
CA ASP A 317 28.44 9.39 -36.48
C ASP A 317 29.35 10.00 -35.40
N GLY A 318 30.51 10.55 -35.78
CA GLY A 318 31.52 11.08 -34.85
C GLY A 318 31.01 12.22 -33.95
N GLN A 319 30.01 12.98 -34.38
CA GLN A 319 29.41 14.05 -33.59
C GLN A 319 28.73 13.51 -32.32
N ILE A 320 28.19 12.29 -32.37
CA ILE A 320 27.44 11.69 -31.27
C ILE A 320 28.34 11.56 -30.03
N SER A 321 29.53 10.97 -30.20
CA SER A 321 30.47 10.75 -29.09
C SER A 321 30.96 12.05 -28.45
N GLN A 322 31.21 13.07 -29.28
CA GLN A 322 31.66 14.38 -28.82
C GLN A 322 30.55 15.08 -28.03
N VAL A 323 29.36 15.20 -28.62
CA VAL A 323 28.22 15.87 -27.98
C VAL A 323 27.79 15.13 -26.72
N PHE A 324 27.82 13.80 -26.70
CA PHE A 324 27.54 13.03 -25.48
C PHE A 324 28.50 13.41 -24.35
N SER A 325 29.81 13.47 -24.64
CA SER A 325 30.81 13.87 -23.65
C SER A 325 30.63 15.33 -23.20
N GLU A 326 30.26 16.24 -24.10
CA GLU A 326 30.00 17.65 -23.77
C GLU A 326 28.76 17.79 -22.88
N VAL A 327 27.66 17.11 -23.23
CA VAL A 327 26.40 17.11 -22.49
C VAL A 327 26.60 16.52 -21.09
N LEU A 328 27.28 15.37 -20.96
CA LEU A 328 27.63 14.82 -19.65
C LEU A 328 28.49 15.77 -18.81
N ASN A 329 29.49 16.42 -19.41
CA ASN A 329 30.32 17.38 -18.69
C ASN A 329 29.55 18.62 -18.23
N SER A 330 28.45 18.97 -18.92
CA SER A 330 27.60 20.10 -18.55
C SER A 330 26.64 19.80 -17.39
N ALA A 331 26.48 18.53 -17.01
CA ALA A 331 25.57 18.11 -15.96
C ALA A 331 25.91 18.75 -14.60
N LYS A 332 24.86 19.26 -13.95
CA LYS A 332 24.88 19.98 -12.67
C LYS A 332 24.23 19.20 -11.55
N SER A 333 23.21 18.38 -11.85
CA SER A 333 22.45 17.71 -10.81
C SER A 333 22.12 16.25 -11.08
N GLN A 334 21.76 15.88 -12.31
CA GLN A 334 21.30 14.53 -12.60
C GLN A 334 21.60 14.10 -14.03
N VAL A 335 21.99 12.85 -14.18
CA VAL A 335 22.07 12.15 -15.47
C VAL A 335 21.29 10.85 -15.35
N ILE A 336 20.32 10.64 -16.25
CA ILE A 336 19.65 9.35 -16.43
C ILE A 336 20.08 8.79 -17.77
N ILE A 337 20.65 7.58 -17.78
CA ILE A 337 21.07 6.87 -19.00
C ILE A 337 20.28 5.57 -19.06
N TYR A 338 19.58 5.36 -20.17
CA TYR A 338 19.02 4.07 -20.50
C TYR A 338 19.74 3.52 -21.73
N SER A 339 20.40 2.38 -21.57
CA SER A 339 21.16 1.72 -22.64
C SER A 339 20.95 0.22 -22.52
N PRO A 340 20.40 -0.45 -23.55
CA PRO A 340 20.07 -1.87 -23.46
C PRO A 340 21.28 -2.72 -23.07
N TRP A 341 22.46 -2.35 -23.58
CA TRP A 341 23.73 -3.00 -23.29
C TRP A 341 24.74 -2.02 -22.70
N VAL A 342 25.62 -2.55 -21.85
CA VAL A 342 26.73 -1.83 -21.20
C VAL A 342 27.98 -2.69 -21.32
N ASN A 343 29.09 -2.13 -21.81
CA ASN A 343 30.34 -2.90 -21.94
C ASN A 343 31.60 -2.06 -21.68
N GLN A 344 32.72 -2.76 -21.57
CA GLN A 344 34.04 -2.19 -21.28
C GLN A 344 34.61 -1.31 -22.41
N ALA A 345 34.06 -1.41 -23.63
CA ALA A 345 34.54 -0.61 -24.76
C ALA A 345 34.22 0.88 -24.55
N VAL A 346 33.00 1.18 -24.08
CA VAL A 346 32.61 2.55 -23.73
C VAL A 346 32.94 2.87 -22.27
N VAL A 347 32.64 1.96 -21.34
CA VAL A 347 32.88 2.14 -19.89
C VAL A 347 34.34 1.84 -19.54
N ASN A 348 35.24 2.61 -20.14
CA ASN A 348 36.69 2.57 -19.91
C ASN A 348 37.12 3.56 -18.81
N GLU A 349 38.41 3.55 -18.47
CA GLU A 349 38.96 4.40 -17.40
C GLU A 349 38.74 5.90 -17.64
N LYS A 350 38.73 6.36 -18.90
CA LYS A 350 38.45 7.76 -19.22
C LYS A 350 36.99 8.10 -18.91
N PHE A 351 36.06 7.21 -19.24
CA PHE A 351 34.64 7.38 -18.94
C PHE A 351 34.37 7.31 -17.43
N LEU A 352 34.96 6.34 -16.72
CA LEU A 352 34.85 6.22 -15.27
C LEU A 352 35.39 7.47 -14.55
N SER A 353 36.53 8.02 -15.01
CA SER A 353 37.08 9.26 -14.47
C SER A 353 36.17 10.47 -14.72
N LEU A 354 35.48 10.52 -15.87
CA LEU A 354 34.45 11.52 -16.12
C LEU A 354 33.30 11.39 -15.12
N LEU A 355 32.74 10.20 -14.95
CA LEU A 355 31.63 9.96 -14.02
C LEU A 355 32.01 10.29 -12.56
N GLN A 356 33.24 9.97 -12.13
CA GLN A 356 33.71 10.36 -10.79
C GLN A 356 33.81 11.88 -10.62
N LYS A 357 34.21 12.63 -11.67
CA LYS A 357 34.18 14.10 -11.62
C LYS A 357 32.76 14.64 -11.49
N LEU A 358 31.78 14.02 -12.16
CA LEU A 358 30.37 14.38 -12.01
C LEU A 358 29.88 14.14 -10.57
N ALA A 359 30.15 12.95 -10.02
CA ALA A 359 29.81 12.59 -8.64
C ALA A 359 30.38 13.60 -7.62
N ASN A 360 31.63 14.01 -7.80
CA ASN A 360 32.30 14.99 -6.93
C ASN A 360 31.64 16.38 -6.98
N ARG A 361 30.95 16.73 -8.07
CA ARG A 361 30.25 18.02 -8.22
C ARG A 361 28.83 18.01 -7.67
N GLY A 362 28.32 16.88 -7.19
CA GLY A 362 26.93 16.79 -6.75
C GLY A 362 26.02 15.98 -7.69
N VAL A 363 26.51 15.55 -8.86
CA VAL A 363 25.66 14.96 -9.90
C VAL A 363 25.32 13.50 -9.59
N TRP A 364 24.04 13.19 -9.55
CA TRP A 364 23.54 11.81 -9.46
C TRP A 364 23.45 11.15 -10.83
N ILE A 365 23.74 9.84 -10.89
CA ILE A 365 23.74 9.10 -12.16
C ILE A 365 22.93 7.82 -12.02
N LEU A 366 21.85 7.73 -12.80
CA LEU A 366 21.00 6.54 -12.90
C LEU A 366 21.27 5.84 -14.22
N ILE A 367 21.54 4.53 -14.19
CA ILE A 367 21.79 3.72 -15.37
C ILE A 367 20.81 2.54 -15.39
N GLY A 368 19.97 2.52 -16.41
CA GLY A 368 19.02 1.45 -16.70
C GLY A 368 19.52 0.63 -17.88
N HIS A 369 19.45 -0.70 -17.77
CA HIS A 369 19.85 -1.59 -18.85
C HIS A 369 18.96 -2.83 -18.94
N GLY A 370 19.17 -3.62 -19.99
CA GLY A 370 18.42 -4.83 -20.27
C GLY A 370 17.44 -4.67 -21.42
N ILE A 371 17.43 -5.65 -22.32
CA ILE A 371 16.52 -5.76 -23.46
C ILE A 371 15.70 -7.04 -23.41
N ALA A 372 16.25 -8.08 -22.77
CA ALA A 372 15.54 -9.32 -22.55
C ALA A 372 14.36 -9.13 -21.61
N TRP A 373 13.41 -10.05 -21.69
CA TRP A 373 12.21 -10.06 -20.85
C TRP A 373 12.53 -10.46 -19.40
N GLN A 374 13.43 -11.43 -19.21
CA GLN A 374 14.00 -11.77 -17.92
C GLN A 374 15.50 -11.49 -17.92
N GLN A 375 16.04 -11.12 -16.76
CA GLN A 375 17.48 -10.86 -16.62
C GLN A 375 18.33 -12.09 -16.96
N GLU A 376 17.80 -13.28 -16.67
CA GLU A 376 18.43 -14.57 -16.94
C GLU A 376 18.56 -14.87 -18.44
N ASP A 377 17.68 -14.30 -19.25
CA ASP A 377 17.63 -14.44 -20.72
C ASP A 377 18.46 -13.36 -21.44
N GLU A 378 19.16 -12.49 -20.71
CA GLU A 378 19.94 -11.41 -21.32
C GLU A 378 21.17 -11.98 -22.02
N ASP A 379 21.17 -11.94 -23.35
CA ASP A 379 22.28 -12.38 -24.19
C ASP A 379 23.58 -11.58 -23.95
N LYS A 380 23.45 -10.33 -23.50
CA LYS A 380 24.60 -9.41 -23.30
C LYS A 380 24.52 -8.73 -21.93
N PRO A 381 24.72 -9.48 -20.84
CA PRO A 381 24.72 -8.92 -19.50
C PRO A 381 25.92 -7.99 -19.32
N ILE A 382 25.84 -7.08 -18.34
CA ILE A 382 26.99 -6.23 -18.00
C ILE A 382 28.11 -7.14 -17.49
N PRO A 383 29.34 -7.02 -18.01
CA PRO A 383 30.47 -7.73 -17.44
C PRO A 383 30.62 -7.38 -15.94
N PRO A 384 30.73 -8.35 -15.02
CA PRO A 384 30.73 -8.07 -13.57
C PRO A 384 31.79 -7.05 -13.12
N GLU A 385 32.96 -7.05 -13.75
CA GLU A 385 34.03 -6.07 -13.47
C GLU A 385 33.66 -4.65 -13.89
N VAL A 386 32.90 -4.48 -14.98
CA VAL A 386 32.39 -3.17 -15.43
C VAL A 386 31.36 -2.65 -14.45
N GLU A 387 30.41 -3.50 -14.06
CA GLU A 387 29.38 -3.14 -13.08
C GLU A 387 30.00 -2.76 -11.74
N LYS A 388 30.96 -3.55 -11.25
CA LYS A 388 31.71 -3.27 -10.02
C LYS A 388 32.41 -1.92 -10.07
N LYS A 389 33.06 -1.58 -11.19
CA LYS A 389 33.72 -0.26 -11.37
C LYS A 389 32.71 0.89 -11.37
N LEU A 390 31.55 0.73 -12.00
CA LEU A 390 30.48 1.73 -11.96
C LEU A 390 29.97 1.95 -10.53
N ARG A 391 29.63 0.87 -9.82
CA ARG A 391 29.11 0.92 -8.43
C ARG A 391 30.16 1.40 -7.41
N ALA A 392 31.45 1.33 -7.75
CA ALA A 392 32.54 1.84 -6.91
C ALA A 392 32.62 3.37 -6.89
N ILE A 393 32.00 4.07 -7.83
CA ILE A 393 32.00 5.54 -7.87
C ILE A 393 31.13 6.08 -6.74
N LYS A 394 31.75 6.86 -5.85
CA LYS A 394 31.12 7.43 -4.65
C LYS A 394 31.05 8.95 -4.70
N THR A 395 30.09 9.51 -3.98
CA THR A 395 30.07 10.93 -3.62
C THR A 395 31.22 11.24 -2.65
N PRO A 396 31.59 12.52 -2.44
CA PRO A 396 32.59 12.89 -1.44
C PRO A 396 32.26 12.41 -0.01
N ASP A 397 30.97 12.19 0.26
CA ASP A 397 30.46 11.72 1.55
C ASP A 397 30.26 10.18 1.58
N GLY A 398 30.75 9.47 0.57
CA GLY A 398 30.84 8.00 0.57
C GLY A 398 29.60 7.26 0.05
N LEU A 399 28.55 7.96 -0.38
CA LEU A 399 27.37 7.33 -0.95
C LEU A 399 27.63 6.81 -2.37
N PRO A 400 27.04 5.67 -2.79
CA PRO A 400 27.04 5.28 -4.20
C PRO A 400 26.46 6.41 -5.05
N SER A 401 27.25 7.03 -5.93
CA SER A 401 26.77 8.15 -6.76
C SER A 401 26.15 7.68 -8.08
N ILE A 402 26.41 6.42 -8.44
CA ILE A 402 25.89 5.77 -9.63
C ILE A 402 25.05 4.58 -9.18
N GLN A 403 23.82 4.53 -9.64
CA GLN A 403 22.94 3.39 -9.45
C GLN A 403 22.74 2.71 -10.80
N VAL A 404 23.08 1.43 -10.88
CA VAL A 404 22.97 0.62 -12.11
C VAL A 404 21.96 -0.47 -11.84
N PHE A 405 20.91 -0.55 -12.64
CA PHE A 405 19.88 -1.57 -12.48
C PHE A 405 19.51 -2.20 -13.82
N TRP A 406 19.32 -3.51 -13.78
CA TRP A 406 18.60 -4.20 -14.83
C TRP A 406 17.13 -3.80 -14.68
N LEU A 407 16.65 -3.02 -15.64
CA LEU A 407 15.28 -2.54 -15.71
C LEU A 407 14.51 -3.19 -16.88
N GLY A 408 15.23 -3.96 -17.71
CA GLY A 408 14.69 -4.94 -18.65
C GLY A 408 13.87 -4.37 -19.79
N ASP A 409 13.47 -5.28 -20.69
CA ASP A 409 12.30 -5.12 -21.57
C ASP A 409 12.21 -3.75 -22.24
N SER A 410 13.32 -3.33 -22.87
CA SER A 410 13.37 -2.03 -23.50
C SER A 410 14.42 -1.90 -24.58
N HIS A 411 13.98 -1.38 -25.72
CA HIS A 411 14.89 -0.87 -26.75
C HIS A 411 15.32 0.58 -26.49
N VAL A 412 14.94 1.18 -25.37
CA VAL A 412 15.22 2.59 -25.06
C VAL A 412 16.72 2.85 -25.06
N LYS A 413 17.11 3.88 -25.81
CA LYS A 413 18.47 4.37 -25.96
C LYS A 413 18.44 5.87 -25.78
N GLU A 414 18.23 6.28 -24.55
CA GLU A 414 17.95 7.67 -24.21
C GLU A 414 18.80 8.13 -23.03
N VAL A 415 19.16 9.41 -23.06
CA VAL A 415 19.88 10.08 -21.98
C VAL A 415 19.15 11.38 -21.66
N VAL A 416 18.85 11.60 -20.39
CA VAL A 416 18.33 12.88 -19.90
C VAL A 416 19.34 13.48 -18.93
N VAL A 417 19.65 14.76 -19.11
CA VAL A 417 20.55 15.53 -18.23
C VAL A 417 19.82 16.73 -17.68
N ASP A 418 19.81 16.85 -16.35
CA ASP A 418 19.26 17.95 -15.55
C ASP A 418 17.80 18.36 -15.91
N LYS A 419 17.02 17.47 -16.53
CA LYS A 419 15.69 17.77 -17.12
C LYS A 419 15.72 18.91 -18.16
N GLU A 420 16.89 19.21 -18.71
CA GLU A 420 17.12 20.29 -19.68
C GLU A 420 17.52 19.76 -21.07
N ILE A 421 18.21 18.62 -21.12
CA ILE A 421 18.73 18.04 -22.36
C ILE A 421 18.30 16.58 -22.46
N HIS A 422 17.71 16.21 -23.59
CA HIS A 422 17.37 14.84 -23.94
C HIS A 422 18.16 14.42 -25.18
N LEU A 423 18.88 13.30 -25.10
CA LEU A 423 19.53 12.65 -26.23
C LEU A 423 18.81 11.35 -26.53
N CYS A 424 18.31 11.19 -27.76
CA CYS A 424 17.55 9.99 -28.14
C CYS A 424 17.85 9.54 -29.57
N GLY A 425 17.81 8.24 -29.83
CA GLY A 425 17.99 7.71 -31.18
C GLY A 425 18.35 6.24 -31.19
N SER A 426 19.03 5.80 -32.26
CA SER A 426 19.40 4.40 -32.45
C SER A 426 20.70 4.00 -31.74
N HIS A 427 21.46 4.98 -31.22
CA HIS A 427 22.80 4.80 -30.68
C HIS A 427 22.80 4.17 -29.27
N ASN A 428 23.53 3.07 -29.07
CA ASN A 428 23.69 2.45 -27.75
C ASN A 428 24.77 3.18 -26.92
N TRP A 429 24.33 4.03 -26.00
CA TRP A 429 25.17 4.95 -25.23
C TRP A 429 26.32 4.33 -24.45
N LEU A 430 26.17 3.10 -23.96
CA LEU A 430 27.14 2.45 -23.08
C LEU A 430 27.79 1.19 -23.67
N SER A 431 27.53 0.89 -24.95
CA SER A 431 28.11 -0.30 -25.60
C SER A 431 28.71 -0.05 -26.98
N TYR A 432 28.46 1.12 -27.59
CA TYR A 432 28.93 1.44 -28.93
C TYR A 432 29.78 2.72 -28.93
N ARG A 433 31.05 2.62 -29.31
CA ARG A 433 31.99 3.76 -29.33
C ARG A 433 31.88 4.64 -30.58
N GLY A 434 31.18 4.20 -31.62
CA GLY A 434 31.13 4.89 -32.90
C GLY A 434 32.43 4.81 -33.71
N ASP A 435 33.30 3.84 -33.42
CA ASP A 435 34.65 3.68 -34.00
C ASP A 435 34.76 2.58 -35.08
N TYR A 436 33.63 1.93 -35.43
CA TYR A 436 33.53 1.04 -36.60
C TYR A 436 32.89 1.80 -37.78
N LEU A 437 33.04 1.28 -39.02
CA LEU A 437 32.45 1.85 -40.24
C LEU A 437 31.06 2.47 -39.98
N PRO A 438 30.76 3.68 -40.49
CA PRO A 438 29.54 4.41 -40.15
C PRO A 438 28.31 3.57 -40.41
N ARG A 439 27.61 3.18 -39.33
CA ARG A 439 26.38 2.36 -39.37
C ARG A 439 25.15 3.19 -39.73
N GLY A 440 25.30 4.50 -39.95
CA GLY A 440 24.18 5.42 -40.18
C GLY A 440 23.39 5.72 -38.90
N GLU A 441 24.02 5.59 -37.73
CA GLU A 441 23.39 5.91 -36.44
C GLU A 441 22.95 7.37 -36.40
N SER A 442 21.73 7.61 -35.94
CA SER A 442 21.17 8.96 -35.80
C SER A 442 20.74 9.18 -34.36
N VAL A 443 21.16 10.32 -33.81
CA VAL A 443 20.76 10.79 -32.48
C VAL A 443 20.16 12.18 -32.63
N TYR A 444 19.20 12.51 -31.78
CA TYR A 444 18.66 13.85 -31.66
C TYR A 444 19.06 14.42 -30.31
N LYS A 445 19.62 15.62 -30.31
CA LYS A 445 19.75 16.45 -29.10
C LYS A 445 18.55 17.37 -29.03
N VAL A 446 17.74 17.19 -27.99
CA VAL A 446 16.48 17.91 -27.78
C VAL A 446 16.59 18.76 -26.52
N THR A 447 16.23 20.04 -26.63
CA THR A 447 16.17 21.00 -25.51
C THR A 447 14.79 21.63 -25.35
N ILE A 448 13.77 21.08 -26.04
CA ILE A 448 12.37 21.53 -25.98
C ILE A 448 11.77 21.07 -24.62
N PRO A 449 11.40 21.98 -23.70
CA PRO A 449 11.06 21.64 -22.31
C PRO A 449 10.02 20.54 -22.16
N HIS A 450 8.91 20.60 -22.90
CA HIS A 450 7.87 19.57 -22.82
C HIS A 450 8.38 18.18 -23.23
N GLN A 451 9.21 18.09 -24.28
CA GLN A 451 9.73 16.80 -24.75
C GLN A 451 10.80 16.23 -23.83
N VAL A 452 11.63 17.11 -23.25
CA VAL A 452 12.60 16.70 -22.24
C VAL A 452 11.89 16.24 -20.97
N GLN A 453 10.82 16.94 -20.55
CA GLN A 453 10.02 16.55 -19.40
C GLN A 453 9.32 15.20 -19.61
N GLU A 454 8.72 14.98 -20.78
CA GLU A 454 8.09 13.70 -21.14
C GLU A 454 9.11 12.54 -21.13
N ALA A 455 10.31 12.77 -21.67
CA ALA A 455 11.40 11.79 -21.60
C ALA A 455 11.87 11.55 -20.16
N TYR A 456 12.02 12.62 -19.38
CA TYR A 456 12.38 12.53 -17.97
C TYR A 456 11.37 11.69 -17.19
N GLU A 457 10.07 12.01 -17.28
CA GLU A 457 9.01 11.30 -16.56
C GLU A 457 8.98 9.81 -16.94
N PHE A 458 9.08 9.51 -18.23
CA PHE A 458 9.12 8.14 -18.71
C PHE A 458 10.31 7.34 -18.10
N LEU A 459 11.52 7.89 -18.13
CA LEU A 459 12.70 7.20 -17.60
C LEU A 459 12.67 7.15 -16.06
N ALA A 460 12.38 8.27 -15.42
CA ALA A 460 12.32 8.41 -13.96
C ALA A 460 11.31 7.44 -13.34
N ASN A 461 10.13 7.27 -13.97
CA ASN A 461 9.10 6.36 -13.48
C ASN A 461 9.61 4.92 -13.36
N ARG A 462 10.44 4.45 -14.30
CA ARG A 462 11.01 3.09 -14.23
C ARG A 462 11.93 2.91 -13.03
N PHE A 463 12.77 3.91 -12.74
CA PHE A 463 13.62 3.87 -11.54
C PHE A 463 12.80 4.01 -10.26
N GLN A 464 11.73 4.81 -10.28
CA GLN A 464 10.83 4.97 -9.14
C GLN A 464 10.13 3.65 -8.80
N THR A 465 9.52 2.98 -9.79
CA THR A 465 8.90 1.66 -9.59
C THR A 465 9.90 0.65 -9.09
N HIS A 466 11.12 0.63 -9.66
CA HIS A 466 12.17 -0.27 -9.19
C HIS A 466 12.58 0.02 -7.74
N ALA A 467 12.76 1.29 -7.37
CA ALA A 467 13.08 1.69 -6.01
C ALA A 467 11.98 1.32 -5.01
N GLN A 468 10.70 1.47 -5.40
CA GLN A 468 9.56 1.06 -4.57
C GLN A 468 9.56 -0.46 -4.34
N ASN A 469 9.76 -1.26 -5.39
CA ASN A 469 9.85 -2.72 -5.28
C ASN A 469 11.05 -3.16 -4.42
N LEU A 470 12.21 -2.53 -4.61
CA LEU A 470 13.39 -2.75 -3.76
C LEU A 470 13.09 -2.40 -2.31
N TRP A 471 12.38 -1.30 -2.05
CA TRP A 471 12.03 -0.88 -0.69
C TRP A 471 11.16 -1.91 0.03
N GLN A 472 10.17 -2.51 -0.66
CA GLN A 472 9.35 -3.56 -0.04
C GLN A 472 10.20 -4.76 0.40
N ASN A 473 11.12 -5.22 -0.45
CA ASN A 473 12.06 -6.29 -0.11
C ASN A 473 13.00 -5.88 1.05
N VAL A 474 13.47 -4.63 1.04
CA VAL A 474 14.26 -4.04 2.13
C VAL A 474 13.52 -4.08 3.46
N LEU A 475 12.22 -3.79 3.49
CA LEU A 475 11.42 -3.84 4.71
C LEU A 475 11.22 -5.28 5.22
N GLU A 476 11.03 -6.24 4.30
CA GLU A 476 10.88 -7.66 4.65
C GLU A 476 12.16 -8.25 5.26
N ASN A 477 13.31 -7.93 4.68
CA ASN A 477 14.60 -8.53 5.06
C ASN A 477 15.48 -7.65 5.95
N ARG A 478 15.07 -6.40 6.16
CA ARG A 478 15.82 -5.35 6.86
C ARG A 478 17.26 -5.19 6.33
N ASP A 479 17.42 -5.28 5.01
CA ASP A 479 18.72 -5.14 4.33
C ASP A 479 19.15 -3.67 4.26
N TYR A 480 20.08 -3.29 5.14
CA TYR A 480 20.64 -1.93 5.21
C TYR A 480 21.33 -1.50 3.91
N LYS A 481 22.01 -2.40 3.20
CA LYS A 481 22.76 -2.04 1.98
C LYS A 481 21.79 -1.71 0.85
N LEU A 482 20.76 -2.54 0.67
CA LEU A 482 19.71 -2.27 -0.30
C LEU A 482 18.91 -1.01 0.08
N ALA A 483 18.66 -0.76 1.37
CA ALA A 483 18.05 0.48 1.83
C ALA A 483 18.83 1.72 1.39
N VAL A 484 20.16 1.70 1.55
CA VAL A 484 21.04 2.79 1.09
C VAL A 484 20.94 2.99 -0.43
N GLU A 485 20.91 1.90 -1.20
CA GLU A 485 20.76 1.99 -2.66
C GLU A 485 19.42 2.65 -3.04
N THR A 486 18.31 2.24 -2.41
CA THR A 486 16.98 2.83 -2.62
C THR A 486 16.96 4.32 -2.27
N LEU A 487 17.51 4.72 -1.12
CA LEU A 487 17.60 6.13 -0.72
C LEU A 487 18.40 6.96 -1.74
N CYS A 488 19.47 6.39 -2.31
CA CYS A 488 20.25 7.06 -3.36
C CYS A 488 19.44 7.23 -4.65
N VAL A 489 18.58 6.27 -5.03
CA VAL A 489 17.69 6.41 -6.20
C VAL A 489 16.68 7.53 -5.97
N TRP A 490 16.02 7.57 -4.82
CA TRP A 490 15.10 8.67 -4.50
C TRP A 490 15.81 10.01 -4.47
N GLY A 491 17.01 10.08 -3.89
CA GLY A 491 17.85 11.28 -3.95
C GLY A 491 18.18 11.71 -5.37
N ALA A 492 18.55 10.76 -6.23
CA ALA A 492 18.82 11.03 -7.63
C ALA A 492 17.59 11.62 -8.34
N LEU A 493 16.38 11.15 -8.01
CA LEU A 493 15.11 11.58 -8.60
C LEU A 493 14.52 12.86 -7.97
N GLY A 494 15.15 13.43 -6.93
CA GLY A 494 14.64 14.58 -6.20
C GLY A 494 13.43 14.24 -5.30
N MET A 495 13.42 13.03 -4.76
CA MET A 495 12.36 12.46 -3.91
C MET A 495 12.84 12.28 -2.47
N GLU A 496 13.66 13.21 -1.97
CA GLU A 496 14.24 13.14 -0.62
C GLU A 496 13.17 13.22 0.48
N ASP A 497 12.02 13.84 0.21
CA ASP A 497 10.89 13.87 1.13
C ASP A 497 10.24 12.49 1.29
N ILE A 498 10.11 11.72 0.20
CA ILE A 498 9.59 10.35 0.21
C ILE A 498 10.56 9.46 0.98
N ALA A 499 11.85 9.57 0.71
CA ALA A 499 12.89 8.87 1.45
C ALA A 499 12.80 9.11 2.98
N LEU A 500 12.60 10.36 3.39
CA LEU A 500 12.45 10.71 4.80
C LEU A 500 11.15 10.16 5.42
N LYS A 501 10.03 10.24 4.70
CA LYS A 501 8.74 9.70 5.14
C LYS A 501 8.82 8.20 5.37
N GLU A 502 9.47 7.47 4.47
CA GLU A 502 9.64 6.02 4.58
C GLU A 502 10.51 5.64 5.80
N ILE A 503 11.58 6.39 6.07
CA ILE A 503 12.38 6.22 7.30
C ILE A 503 11.52 6.43 8.54
N GLN A 504 10.70 7.48 8.56
CA GLN A 504 9.84 7.82 9.69
C GLN A 504 8.73 6.76 9.90
N GLN A 505 8.02 6.38 8.84
CA GLN A 505 6.88 5.46 8.91
C GLN A 505 7.31 4.06 9.36
N ASN A 506 8.51 3.63 8.97
CA ASN A 506 9.05 2.32 9.32
C ASN A 506 9.97 2.37 10.57
N ASN A 507 10.06 3.52 11.24
CA ASN A 507 10.90 3.75 12.42
C ASN A 507 12.36 3.27 12.26
N TRP A 508 12.96 3.52 11.10
CA TRP A 508 14.31 3.05 10.77
C TRP A 508 15.35 4.17 10.85
N LEU A 509 15.48 4.75 12.05
CA LEU A 509 16.31 5.94 12.29
C LEU A 509 17.81 5.75 11.99
N GLU A 510 18.30 4.51 11.95
CA GLU A 510 19.67 4.18 11.51
C GLU A 510 19.98 4.69 10.10
N LEU A 511 18.97 4.88 9.25
CA LEU A 511 19.11 5.42 7.90
C LEU A 511 19.14 6.94 7.85
N LEU A 512 18.88 7.64 8.96
CA LEU A 512 18.86 9.10 9.00
C LEU A 512 20.22 9.74 8.61
N PRO A 513 21.39 9.24 9.06
CA PRO A 513 22.68 9.73 8.56
C PRO A 513 22.88 9.54 7.06
N VAL A 514 22.36 8.44 6.50
CA VAL A 514 22.40 8.18 5.05
C VAL A 514 21.55 9.22 4.32
N TRP A 515 20.34 9.45 4.81
CA TRP A 515 19.45 10.48 4.27
C TRP A 515 20.08 11.88 4.33
N LEU A 516 20.79 12.22 5.41
CA LEU A 516 21.51 13.50 5.50
C LEU A 516 22.59 13.62 4.42
N ASN A 517 23.32 12.55 4.11
CA ASN A 517 24.29 12.56 3.02
C ASN A 517 23.61 12.68 1.65
N VAL A 518 22.42 12.09 1.46
CA VAL A 518 21.61 12.26 0.25
C VAL A 518 21.16 13.71 0.11
N ALA A 519 20.60 14.30 1.17
CA ALA A 519 20.15 15.69 1.18
C ALA A 519 21.32 16.67 0.98
N LEU A 520 22.50 16.37 1.54
CA LEU A 520 23.71 17.17 1.36
C LEU A 520 24.15 17.19 -0.10
N GLN A 521 24.07 16.05 -0.78
CA GLN A 521 24.33 15.97 -2.22
C GLN A 521 23.29 16.77 -3.02
N GLY A 522 22.01 16.71 -2.64
CA GLY A 522 20.93 17.52 -3.22
C GLY A 522 21.12 19.03 -3.04
N LEU A 523 21.67 19.48 -1.90
CA LEU A 523 22.05 20.87 -1.67
C LEU A 523 23.23 21.30 -2.58
N LYS A 524 24.26 20.44 -2.73
CA LYS A 524 25.41 20.70 -3.61
C LYS A 524 24.99 20.88 -5.07
N SER A 525 24.05 20.07 -5.54
CA SER A 525 23.51 20.12 -6.90
C SER A 525 22.39 21.14 -7.09
N LYS A 526 21.92 21.80 -6.01
CA LYS A 526 20.77 22.71 -5.99
C LYS A 526 19.44 22.07 -6.38
N ASN A 527 19.33 20.74 -6.27
CA ASN A 527 18.05 20.03 -6.39
C ASN A 527 17.17 20.26 -5.17
N ILE A 528 17.77 20.49 -3.99
CA ILE A 528 17.07 20.82 -2.76
C ILE A 528 17.31 22.30 -2.44
N GLN A 529 16.23 23.02 -2.12
CA GLN A 529 16.32 24.38 -1.63
C GLN A 529 16.64 24.40 -0.12
N ALA A 530 17.46 25.36 0.29
CA ALA A 530 17.91 25.50 1.67
C ALA A 530 16.77 25.70 2.70
N ASP A 531 15.66 26.29 2.28
CA ASP A 531 14.46 26.56 3.08
C ASP A 531 13.41 25.44 2.99
N SER A 532 13.73 24.32 2.35
CA SER A 532 12.83 23.18 2.21
C SER A 532 12.34 22.66 3.56
N GLY A 533 11.03 22.42 3.65
CA GLY A 533 10.38 21.90 4.86
C GLY A 533 10.90 20.53 5.30
N ILE A 534 11.56 19.77 4.40
CA ILE A 534 12.14 18.46 4.71
C ILE A 534 13.16 18.53 5.86
N PHE A 535 13.91 19.63 5.99
CA PHE A 535 14.90 19.78 7.05
C PHE A 535 14.23 19.91 8.41
N LYS A 536 13.11 20.64 8.51
CA LYS A 536 12.32 20.74 9.74
C LYS A 536 11.75 19.37 10.14
N THR A 537 11.22 18.64 9.17
CA THR A 537 10.74 17.26 9.41
C THR A 537 11.87 16.37 9.92
N ALA A 538 13.05 16.38 9.27
CA ALA A 538 14.18 15.55 9.69
C ALA A 538 14.72 15.96 11.08
N LEU A 539 14.76 17.26 11.39
CA LEU A 539 15.14 17.76 12.71
C LEU A 539 14.17 17.30 13.79
N SER A 540 12.87 17.23 13.48
CA SER A 540 11.87 16.75 14.45
C SER A 540 12.09 15.29 14.86
N LEU A 541 12.71 14.46 14.01
CA LEU A 541 13.00 13.05 14.31
C LEU A 541 14.11 12.89 15.36
N LEU A 542 14.90 13.94 15.61
CA LEU A 542 15.97 13.89 16.61
C LEU A 542 15.46 13.55 18.00
N ASN A 543 14.23 13.93 18.35
CA ASN A 543 13.62 13.61 19.64
C ASN A 543 13.45 12.10 19.90
N GLN A 544 13.45 11.28 18.85
CA GLN A 544 13.31 9.83 18.92
C GLN A 544 14.66 9.10 18.98
N VAL A 545 15.78 9.80 18.76
CA VAL A 545 17.12 9.21 18.74
C VAL A 545 17.70 9.13 20.16
N SER A 546 18.18 7.94 20.55
CA SER A 546 18.92 7.73 21.81
C SER A 546 20.41 8.07 21.66
N LEU A 547 21.07 8.40 22.78
CA LEU A 547 22.52 8.63 22.82
C LEU A 547 23.35 7.36 22.65
N GLU A 548 22.76 6.19 22.88
CA GLU A 548 23.42 4.89 22.82
C GLU A 548 23.38 4.27 21.41
N GLU A 549 22.79 4.96 20.44
CA GLU A 549 22.67 4.47 19.06
C GLU A 549 24.02 4.37 18.37
N VAL A 550 24.27 3.25 17.69
CA VAL A 550 25.56 2.96 17.02
C VAL A 550 25.88 3.98 15.91
N PHE A 551 24.86 4.61 15.33
CA PHE A 551 24.99 5.58 14.25
C PHE A 551 25.09 7.04 14.71
N ILE A 552 25.15 7.31 16.03
CA ILE A 552 25.06 8.66 16.58
C ILE A 552 26.18 9.60 16.08
N GLU A 553 27.42 9.11 15.95
CA GLU A 553 28.54 9.91 15.45
C GLU A 553 28.33 10.35 14.00
N LEU A 554 27.81 9.45 13.16
CA LEU A 554 27.49 9.75 11.77
C LEU A 554 26.35 10.77 11.68
N LEU A 555 25.34 10.65 12.57
CA LEU A 555 24.24 11.60 12.65
C LEU A 555 24.73 13.00 13.02
N GLN A 556 25.59 13.10 14.04
CA GLN A 556 26.18 14.38 14.47
C GLN A 556 26.97 15.04 13.34
N GLN A 557 27.83 14.27 12.67
CA GLN A 557 28.60 14.78 11.52
C GLN A 557 27.69 15.21 10.37
N GLY A 558 26.65 14.43 10.08
CA GLY A 558 25.67 14.73 9.03
C GLY A 558 24.97 16.08 9.26
N TRP A 559 24.48 16.33 10.48
CA TRP A 559 23.81 17.59 10.80
C TRP A 559 24.74 18.79 10.76
N ARG A 560 25.98 18.66 11.25
CA ARG A 560 26.99 19.73 11.12
C ARG A 560 27.24 20.09 9.65
N LYS A 561 27.37 19.09 8.78
CA LYS A 561 27.55 19.30 7.34
C LYS A 561 26.32 19.95 6.69
N ILE A 562 25.11 19.50 7.00
CA ILE A 562 23.87 20.08 6.45
C ILE A 562 23.71 21.54 6.85
N ILE A 563 23.78 21.83 8.15
CA ILE A 563 23.64 23.22 8.65
C ILE A 563 24.75 24.10 8.09
N GLY A 564 25.99 23.62 8.05
CA GLY A 564 27.11 24.34 7.43
C GLY A 564 26.89 24.60 5.94
N ALA A 565 26.41 23.61 5.18
CA ALA A 565 26.13 23.76 3.75
C ALA A 565 25.02 24.78 3.47
N ILE A 566 23.97 24.79 4.29
CA ILE A 566 22.90 25.80 4.23
C ILE A 566 23.46 27.18 4.59
N ALA A 567 24.23 27.28 5.67
CA ALA A 567 24.76 28.55 6.18
C ALA A 567 25.70 29.27 5.18
N ILE A 568 26.43 28.52 4.34
CA ILE A 568 27.34 29.09 3.33
C ILE A 568 26.60 30.06 2.39
N ASN A 569 25.37 29.72 1.97
CA ASN A 569 24.60 30.54 1.02
C ASN A 569 23.39 31.23 1.66
N HIS A 570 22.87 30.70 2.77
CA HIS A 570 21.63 31.11 3.42
C HIS A 570 21.77 31.09 4.96
N PRO A 571 22.59 31.99 5.55
CA PRO A 571 22.87 31.98 7.00
C PRO A 571 21.62 32.23 7.85
N GLU A 572 20.71 33.10 7.41
CA GLU A 572 19.44 33.33 8.11
C GLU A 572 18.55 32.09 8.11
N THR A 573 18.52 31.35 6.99
CA THR A 573 17.76 30.08 6.90
C THR A 573 18.36 29.02 7.81
N ALA A 574 19.69 28.89 7.87
CA ALA A 574 20.36 28.01 8.84
C ALA A 574 19.99 28.37 10.29
N LEU A 575 20.02 29.67 10.63
CA LEU A 575 19.65 30.13 11.97
C LEU A 575 18.19 29.83 12.30
N ASN A 576 17.27 30.02 11.34
CA ASN A 576 15.85 29.74 11.50
C ASN A 576 15.53 28.24 11.66
N LEU A 577 16.39 27.34 11.20
CA LEU A 577 16.27 25.90 11.45
C LEU A 577 16.67 25.52 12.89
N LEU A 578 17.51 26.33 13.54
CA LEU A 578 17.97 26.14 14.91
C LEU A 578 17.02 26.83 15.91
N THR A 579 15.78 26.37 15.98
CA THR A 579 14.82 26.81 17.02
C THR A 579 15.30 26.41 18.41
N ASP A 580 14.63 26.91 19.46
CA ASP A 580 14.96 26.56 20.84
C ASP A 580 14.88 25.04 21.07
N GLU A 581 13.82 24.40 20.56
CA GLU A 581 13.63 22.95 20.67
C GLU A 581 14.70 22.17 19.91
N VAL A 582 15.06 22.61 18.69
CA VAL A 582 16.11 21.94 17.90
C VAL A 582 17.47 22.09 18.58
N TRP A 583 17.76 23.27 19.13
CA TRP A 583 19.02 23.53 19.82
C TRP A 583 19.18 22.66 21.07
N GLU A 584 18.10 22.47 21.84
CA GLU A 584 18.10 21.52 22.96
C GLU A 584 18.39 20.09 22.50
N GLN A 585 17.83 19.65 21.37
CA GLN A 585 18.17 18.34 20.81
C GLN A 585 19.62 18.24 20.35
N PHE A 586 20.17 19.32 19.77
CA PHE A 586 21.57 19.37 19.34
C PHE A 586 22.52 19.25 20.53
N LEU A 587 22.22 19.91 21.64
CA LEU A 587 22.96 19.75 22.90
C LEU A 587 22.81 18.34 23.45
N ARG A 588 21.58 17.83 23.56
CA ARG A 588 21.30 16.48 24.07
C ARG A 588 22.05 15.40 23.30
N LEU A 589 22.15 15.53 21.98
CA LEU A 589 22.79 14.56 21.10
C LEU A 589 24.27 14.85 20.84
N ASN A 590 24.88 15.82 21.55
CA ASN A 590 26.29 16.23 21.38
C ASN A 590 26.66 16.65 19.94
N ILE A 591 25.71 17.21 19.20
CA ILE A 591 25.94 17.86 17.89
C ILE A 591 26.66 19.20 18.12
N VAL A 592 26.35 19.88 19.22
CA VAL A 592 27.01 21.11 19.69
C VAL A 592 27.39 20.97 21.16
N GLN A 593 28.31 21.80 21.64
CA GLN A 593 28.72 21.88 23.05
C GLN A 593 27.91 22.95 23.80
N GLU A 594 27.82 22.85 25.13
CA GLU A 594 27.11 23.85 25.97
C GLU A 594 27.69 25.27 25.85
N SER A 595 28.97 25.39 25.51
CA SER A 595 29.63 26.68 25.29
C SER A 595 29.33 27.31 23.92
N ASP A 596 28.74 26.56 23.00
CA ASP A 596 28.49 27.04 21.64
C ASP A 596 27.27 27.97 21.61
N SER A 597 27.31 28.99 20.74
CA SER A 597 26.11 29.76 20.39
C SER A 597 25.62 29.39 18.99
N ARG A 598 24.33 29.59 18.71
CA ARG A 598 23.76 29.33 17.37
C ARG A 598 24.47 30.10 16.27
N ASN A 599 24.82 31.35 16.56
CA ASN A 599 25.53 32.22 15.62
C ASN A 599 26.95 31.69 15.36
N ASP A 600 27.67 31.26 16.40
CA ASP A 600 29.01 30.72 16.23
C ASP A 600 29.00 29.38 15.48
N PHE A 601 27.99 28.54 15.74
CA PHE A 601 27.83 27.24 15.09
C PHE A 601 27.64 27.35 13.58
N ILE A 602 26.83 28.29 13.10
CA ILE A 602 26.63 28.51 11.65
C ILE A 602 27.82 29.23 10.99
N LEU A 603 28.66 29.91 11.77
CA LEU A 603 29.89 30.54 11.28
C LEU A 603 31.05 29.54 11.20
N TYR A 604 30.98 28.44 11.97
CA TYR A 604 31.97 27.38 11.95
C TYR A 604 31.88 26.60 10.63
N ARG A 605 32.91 26.74 9.79
CA ARG A 605 33.01 26.01 8.52
C ARG A 605 33.66 24.65 8.77
N PRO A 606 32.98 23.53 8.48
CA PRO A 606 33.58 22.19 8.56
C PRO A 606 34.67 21.97 7.51
#